data_AF-A0A7G3AH20-F1
#
_entry.id   AF-A0A7G3AH20-F1
#
_cell.length_a   1.000
_cell.length_b   1.000
_cell.length_c   1.000
_cell.angle_alpha   90.00
_cell.angle_beta   90.00
_cell.angle_gamma   90.00
#
_symmetry.space_group_name_H-M   'P 1'
#
loop_
_entity.id
_entity.type
_entity.pdbx_description
1 polymer ?
#
loop_
_entity_poly.entity_id
_entity_poly.type
_entity_poly.pdbx_seq_one_letter_code
_entity_poly.pdbx_strand_id
1 'polypeptide(L)'
;MLLTFYYMAATWIQSWRLRSVFSRITSKLTEHMSVVFYNLPSEINEVANTSVSSELCSNYTQARIRDVLWHSGSQRGCTLFPGQSVFLTPWVSFPKAPTLVPFVVQGNGLELEEESSVYLLLETETVPTMNENTMQLLIEGYGEPIAWKVDSHIAVILKSDIR
;
A
#
# COMPACT_ATOMS: atom_id res chain seq x y z
N MET A 1 2.10 -12.26 36.82
CA MET A 1 1.04 -13.23 36.47
C MET A 1 -0.21 -12.54 35.93
N LEU A 2 -0.79 -11.53 36.61
CA LEU A 2 -1.97 -10.83 36.06
C LEU A 2 -1.65 -9.99 34.80
N LEU A 3 -0.47 -9.35 34.77
CA LEU A 3 0.05 -8.61 33.59
C LEU A 3 0.26 -9.52 32.36
N THR A 4 0.71 -10.77 32.56
CA THR A 4 0.95 -11.71 31.47
C THR A 4 -0.36 -12.20 30.85
N PHE A 5 -1.39 -12.45 31.66
CA PHE A 5 -2.73 -12.77 31.15
C PHE A 5 -3.36 -11.57 30.43
N TYR A 6 -3.18 -10.36 30.95
CA TYR A 6 -3.66 -9.14 30.28
C TYR A 6 -2.96 -8.92 28.93
N TYR A 7 -1.64 -9.07 28.88
CA TYR A 7 -0.86 -8.97 27.64
C TYR A 7 -1.25 -10.05 26.63
N MET A 8 -1.46 -11.29 27.09
CA MET A 8 -1.94 -12.38 26.24
C MET A 8 -3.34 -12.09 25.67
N ALA A 9 -4.26 -11.56 26.48
CA ALA A 9 -5.58 -11.17 26.02
C ALA A 9 -5.51 -9.99 25.02
N ALA A 10 -4.65 -9.00 25.28
CA ALA A 10 -4.46 -7.86 24.40
C ALA A 10 -3.88 -8.27 23.03
N THR A 11 -2.83 -9.10 23.02
CA THR A 11 -2.24 -9.62 21.77
C THR A 11 -3.20 -10.52 21.00
N TRP A 12 -4.04 -11.30 21.71
CA TRP A 12 -5.11 -12.07 21.09
C TRP A 12 -6.14 -11.17 20.39
N ILE A 13 -6.66 -10.16 21.09
CA ILE A 13 -7.66 -9.23 20.55
C ILE A 13 -7.07 -8.47 19.35
N GLN A 14 -5.82 -8.01 19.45
CA GLN A 14 -5.11 -7.35 18.35
C GLN A 14 -4.96 -8.27 17.14
N SER A 15 -4.52 -9.51 17.34
CA SER A 15 -4.39 -10.50 16.27
C SER A 15 -5.73 -10.76 15.58
N TRP A 16 -6.82 -10.88 16.35
CA TRP A 16 -8.15 -11.09 15.80
C TRP A 16 -8.63 -9.88 14.98
N ARG A 17 -8.40 -8.66 15.46
CA ARG A 17 -8.73 -7.43 14.73
C ARG A 17 -7.96 -7.34 13.41
N LEU A 18 -6.66 -7.63 13.43
CA LEU A 18 -5.82 -7.62 12.23
C LEU A 18 -6.31 -8.63 11.19
N ARG A 19 -6.62 -9.86 11.64
CA ARG A 19 -7.12 -10.94 10.79
C ARG A 19 -8.48 -10.60 10.15
N SER A 20 -9.34 -9.90 10.88
CA SER A 20 -10.65 -9.43 10.39
C SER A 20 -10.52 -8.29 9.36
N VAL A 21 -9.59 -7.35 9.58
CA VAL A 21 -9.31 -6.30 8.59
C VAL A 21 -8.71 -6.90 7.33
N PHE A 22 -7.76 -7.82 7.48
CA PHE A 22 -7.12 -8.51 6.38
C PHE A 22 -8.13 -9.31 5.55
N SER A 23 -9.00 -10.11 6.18
CA SER A 23 -10.03 -10.87 5.44
C SER A 23 -10.99 -9.97 4.67
N ARG A 24 -11.33 -8.80 5.21
CA ARG A 24 -12.14 -7.78 4.51
C ARG A 24 -11.39 -7.20 3.31
N ILE A 25 -10.10 -6.88 3.46
CA ILE A 25 -9.26 -6.36 2.38
C ILE A 25 -9.16 -7.40 1.26
N THR A 26 -8.81 -8.65 1.58
CA THR A 26 -8.69 -9.74 0.60
C THR A 26 -9.99 -9.97 -0.14
N SER A 27 -11.13 -10.03 0.57
CA SER A 27 -12.45 -10.20 -0.04
C SER A 27 -12.82 -9.07 -1.00
N LYS A 28 -12.37 -7.84 -0.74
CA LYS A 28 -12.69 -6.68 -1.58
C LYS A 28 -11.76 -6.57 -2.78
N LEU A 29 -10.48 -6.94 -2.62
CA LEU A 29 -9.54 -7.06 -3.73
C LEU A 29 -10.01 -8.09 -4.78
N THR A 30 -10.61 -9.19 -4.35
CA THR A 30 -11.19 -10.19 -5.27
C THR A 30 -12.43 -9.70 -6.04
N GLU A 31 -13.10 -8.64 -5.58
CA GLU A 31 -14.27 -8.04 -6.23
C GLU A 31 -13.89 -6.94 -7.26
N HIS A 32 -12.66 -6.93 -7.77
CA HIS A 32 -12.10 -5.88 -8.65
C HIS A 32 -12.16 -4.47 -8.04
N MET A 33 -12.04 -4.36 -6.71
CA MET A 33 -11.93 -3.09 -6.00
C MET A 33 -10.47 -2.79 -5.66
N SER A 34 -10.16 -1.51 -5.54
CA SER A 34 -8.87 -1.06 -5.00
C SER A 34 -9.02 -0.66 -3.55
N VAL A 35 -7.98 -0.87 -2.75
CA VAL A 35 -7.92 -0.39 -1.37
C VAL A 35 -6.90 0.74 -1.30
N VAL A 36 -7.30 1.87 -0.74
CA VAL A 36 -6.46 3.06 -0.62
C VAL A 36 -6.32 3.46 0.83
N PHE A 37 -5.09 3.78 1.23
CA PHE A 37 -4.76 4.34 2.53
C PHE A 37 -4.20 5.74 2.34
N TYR A 38 -4.77 6.72 3.03
CA TYR A 38 -4.33 8.11 2.94
C TYR A 38 -4.50 8.82 4.28
N ASN A 39 -3.73 9.91 4.44
CA ASN A 39 -3.87 10.83 5.56
C ASN A 39 -4.67 12.04 5.10
N LEU A 40 -5.76 12.36 5.80
CA LEU A 40 -6.49 13.59 5.56
C LEU A 40 -6.05 14.66 6.58
N PRO A 41 -5.74 15.89 6.16
CA PRO A 41 -5.48 16.98 7.07
C PRO A 41 -6.67 17.19 8.02
N SER A 42 -6.39 17.31 9.32
CA SER A 42 -7.42 17.40 10.38
C SER A 42 -8.39 18.57 10.23
N GLU A 43 -8.06 19.56 9.40
CA GLU A 43 -8.88 20.76 9.17
C GLU A 43 -9.96 20.55 8.11
N ILE A 44 -9.84 19.51 7.26
CA ILE A 44 -10.78 19.24 6.17
C ILE A 44 -11.74 18.13 6.62
N ASN A 45 -12.85 18.51 7.24
CA ASN A 45 -13.93 17.58 7.61
C ASN A 45 -14.76 17.09 6.40
N GLU A 46 -14.53 17.62 5.20
CA GLU A 46 -15.27 17.26 3.99
C GLU A 46 -14.65 16.08 3.24
N VAL A 47 -14.94 14.88 3.73
CA VAL A 47 -14.60 13.59 3.10
C VAL A 47 -15.14 13.49 1.66
N ALA A 48 -16.19 14.25 1.33
CA ALA A 48 -16.92 14.12 0.08
C ALA A 48 -16.22 14.74 -1.14
N ASN A 49 -15.34 15.72 -0.94
CA ASN A 49 -14.77 16.52 -2.04
C ASN A 49 -13.29 16.26 -2.31
N THR A 50 -12.62 15.46 -1.47
CA THR A 50 -11.20 15.13 -1.68
C THR A 50 -11.11 13.98 -2.67
N SER A 51 -10.34 14.15 -3.76
CA SER A 51 -10.05 13.06 -4.70
C SER A 51 -9.24 11.99 -3.98
N VAL A 52 -9.89 10.90 -3.57
CA VAL A 52 -9.24 9.76 -2.91
C VAL A 52 -8.43 8.92 -3.88
N SER A 53 -8.71 9.02 -5.17
CA SER A 53 -7.87 8.41 -6.20
C SER A 53 -6.67 9.28 -6.51
N SER A 54 -5.50 8.63 -6.63
CA SER A 54 -4.30 9.23 -7.19
C SER A 54 -4.53 9.76 -8.61
N GLU A 55 -3.89 10.88 -8.94
CA GLU A 55 -3.86 11.47 -10.28
C GLU A 55 -3.12 10.57 -11.30
N LEU A 56 -2.28 9.65 -10.82
CA LEU A 56 -1.56 8.70 -11.65
C LEU A 56 -2.46 7.57 -12.18
N CYS A 57 -3.62 7.37 -11.56
CA CYS A 57 -4.60 6.40 -11.99
C CYS A 57 -5.39 6.94 -13.19
N SER A 58 -5.48 6.18 -14.27
CA SER A 58 -6.17 6.62 -15.49
C SER A 58 -7.67 6.88 -15.29
N ASN A 59 -8.28 6.19 -14.33
CA ASN A 59 -9.69 6.26 -13.98
C ASN A 59 -9.95 7.04 -12.68
N TYR A 60 -9.07 7.96 -12.30
CA TYR A 60 -9.14 8.67 -11.02
C TYR A 60 -10.43 9.48 -10.81
N THR A 61 -11.05 9.97 -11.88
CA THR A 61 -12.33 10.71 -11.83
C THR A 61 -13.55 9.79 -11.68
N GLN A 62 -13.40 8.51 -12.03
CA GLN A 62 -14.47 7.52 -12.03
C GLN A 62 -14.51 6.72 -10.72
N ALA A 63 -13.34 6.47 -10.12
CA ALA A 63 -13.22 5.75 -8.86
C ALA A 63 -13.87 6.52 -7.71
N ARG A 64 -14.86 5.92 -7.05
CA ARG A 64 -15.55 6.48 -5.88
C ARG A 64 -15.37 5.59 -4.66
N ILE A 65 -15.42 6.21 -3.48
CA ILE A 65 -15.40 5.51 -2.20
C ILE A 65 -16.67 4.65 -2.09
N ARG A 66 -16.49 3.37 -1.81
CA ARG A 66 -17.60 2.44 -1.56
C ARG A 66 -17.77 2.15 -0.08
N ASP A 67 -16.71 1.66 0.57
CA ASP A 67 -16.70 1.32 1.99
C ASP A 67 -15.47 1.93 2.69
N VAL A 68 -15.63 2.28 3.98
CA VAL A 68 -14.52 2.65 4.86
C VAL A 68 -14.12 1.43 5.67
N LEU A 69 -12.90 0.94 5.48
CA LEU A 69 -12.37 -0.24 6.16
C LEU A 69 -11.77 0.11 7.53
N TRP A 70 -11.11 1.25 7.60
CA TRP A 70 -10.37 1.67 8.79
C TRP A 70 -10.30 3.19 8.89
N HIS A 71 -10.37 3.69 10.12
CA HIS A 71 -10.21 5.09 10.44
C HIS A 71 -9.54 5.23 11.80
N SER A 72 -8.47 6.00 11.86
CA SER A 72 -7.74 6.32 13.10
C SER A 72 -7.15 7.72 13.01
N GLY A 73 -7.81 8.69 13.64
CA GLY A 73 -7.38 10.09 13.58
C GLY A 73 -7.40 10.63 12.14
N SER A 74 -6.27 11.12 11.64
CA SER A 74 -6.13 11.58 10.25
C SER A 74 -6.01 10.44 9.23
N GLN A 75 -5.74 9.22 9.68
CA GLN A 75 -5.48 8.08 8.79
C GLN A 75 -6.79 7.39 8.41
N ARG A 76 -6.93 7.06 7.12
CA ARG A 76 -8.12 6.40 6.58
C ARG A 76 -7.74 5.31 5.60
N GLY A 77 -8.47 4.21 5.66
CA GLY A 77 -8.43 3.11 4.70
C GLY A 77 -9.81 2.91 4.08
N CYS A 78 -9.91 3.04 2.77
CA CYS A 78 -11.17 2.97 2.03
C CYS A 78 -11.08 2.01 0.84
N THR A 79 -12.22 1.48 0.40
CA THR A 79 -12.34 0.77 -0.87
C THR A 79 -12.82 1.71 -1.96
N LEU A 80 -12.28 1.53 -3.16
CA LEU A 80 -12.64 2.27 -4.36
C LEU A 80 -13.24 1.35 -5.42
N PHE A 81 -14.30 1.83 -6.07
CA PHE A 81 -14.91 1.20 -7.22
C PHE A 81 -15.21 2.24 -8.32
N PRO A 82 -14.91 1.97 -9.60
CA PRO A 82 -14.21 0.77 -10.12
C PRO A 82 -12.75 0.71 -9.67
N GLY A 83 -12.13 -0.48 -9.74
CA GLY A 83 -10.72 -0.68 -9.40
C GLY A 83 -9.80 0.25 -10.20
N GLN A 84 -8.82 0.83 -9.51
CA GLN A 84 -7.87 1.79 -10.07
C GLN A 84 -6.89 1.10 -11.03
N SER A 85 -6.55 1.81 -12.11
CA SER A 85 -5.60 1.32 -13.11
C SER A 85 -4.55 2.39 -13.41
N VAL A 86 -3.29 1.99 -13.47
CA VAL A 86 -2.15 2.87 -13.73
C VAL A 86 -1.47 2.45 -15.03
N PHE A 87 -1.24 3.40 -15.93
CA PHE A 87 -0.44 3.15 -17.13
C PHE A 87 1.04 3.37 -16.80
N LEU A 88 1.85 2.32 -16.99
CA LEU A 88 3.29 2.35 -16.71
C LEU A 88 4.11 3.13 -17.73
N THR A 89 3.52 3.67 -18.80
CA THR A 89 4.25 4.52 -19.75
C THR A 89 3.93 5.98 -19.43
N PRO A 90 4.89 6.87 -19.13
CA PRO A 90 6.35 6.76 -19.32
C PRO A 90 7.16 6.54 -18.01
N TRP A 91 6.82 5.55 -17.19
CA TRP A 91 7.53 5.26 -15.94
C TRP A 91 8.89 4.60 -16.20
N VAL A 92 9.80 4.72 -15.23
CA VAL A 92 11.10 4.05 -15.25
C VAL A 92 10.96 2.68 -14.62
N SER A 93 11.18 1.62 -15.40
CA SER A 93 11.14 0.23 -14.91
C SER A 93 12.39 -0.11 -14.10
N PHE A 94 12.23 -0.91 -13.04
CA PHE A 94 13.38 -1.51 -12.37
C PHE A 94 14.02 -2.58 -13.26
N PRO A 95 15.36 -2.68 -13.28
CA PRO A 95 16.03 -3.72 -14.05
C PRO A 95 15.72 -5.09 -13.43
N LYS A 96 15.36 -6.06 -14.27
CA LYS A 96 15.29 -7.46 -13.84
C LYS A 96 16.68 -7.92 -13.41
N ALA A 97 16.74 -8.74 -12.36
CA ALA A 97 18.01 -9.32 -11.91
C ALA A 97 18.72 -9.98 -13.11
N PRO A 98 20.03 -9.73 -13.30
CA PRO A 98 20.76 -10.36 -14.39
C PRO A 98 20.70 -11.87 -14.22
N THR A 99 20.32 -12.60 -15.27
CA THR A 99 20.19 -14.07 -15.22
C THR A 99 21.53 -14.81 -15.10
N LEU A 100 22.66 -14.10 -15.23
CA LEU A 100 24.02 -14.64 -15.26
C LEU A 100 24.96 -13.85 -14.34
N VAL A 101 24.68 -13.80 -13.04
CA VAL A 101 25.64 -13.27 -12.05
C VAL A 101 26.45 -14.40 -11.41
N PRO A 102 27.79 -14.29 -11.34
CA PRO A 102 28.64 -15.28 -10.68
C PRO A 102 28.64 -15.17 -9.15
N PHE A 103 27.84 -14.26 -8.59
CA PHE A 103 27.69 -14.04 -7.15
C PHE A 103 26.20 -14.03 -6.77
N VAL A 104 25.92 -14.47 -5.54
CA VAL A 104 24.57 -14.48 -4.96
C VAL A 104 24.12 -13.03 -4.78
N VAL A 105 23.02 -12.65 -5.43
CA VAL A 105 22.33 -11.39 -5.14
C VAL A 105 21.83 -11.48 -3.70
N GLN A 106 22.40 -10.68 -2.80
CA GLN A 106 21.91 -10.58 -1.43
C GLN A 106 20.60 -9.81 -1.44
N GLY A 107 19.56 -10.48 -0.98
CA GLY A 107 18.18 -10.02 -1.04
C GLY A 107 17.35 -11.24 -1.37
N ASN A 108 16.72 -11.83 -0.35
CA ASN A 108 15.65 -12.77 -0.60
C ASN A 108 14.51 -11.95 -1.21
N GLY A 109 14.54 -11.75 -2.52
CA GLY A 109 13.37 -11.28 -3.24
C GLY A 109 12.24 -12.20 -2.86
N LEU A 110 11.11 -11.63 -2.43
CA LEU A 110 9.95 -12.44 -2.08
C LEU A 110 9.60 -13.30 -3.29
N GLU A 111 9.55 -14.62 -3.12
CA GLU A 111 9.02 -15.52 -4.14
C GLU A 111 7.51 -15.28 -4.21
N LEU A 112 7.09 -14.45 -5.16
CA LEU A 112 5.70 -14.08 -5.32
C LEU A 112 4.96 -15.18 -6.07
N GLU A 113 3.86 -15.66 -5.51
CA GLU A 113 2.91 -16.48 -6.25
C GLU A 113 2.10 -15.62 -7.22
N GLU A 114 2.11 -15.99 -8.50
CA GLU A 114 1.41 -15.21 -9.54
C GLU A 114 -0.10 -15.16 -9.31
N GLU A 115 -0.69 -16.24 -8.78
CA GLU A 115 -2.14 -16.40 -8.59
C GLU A 115 -2.75 -15.50 -7.50
N SER A 116 -1.93 -14.97 -6.59
CA SER A 116 -2.37 -14.09 -5.50
C SER A 116 -1.61 -12.75 -5.47
N SER A 117 -1.14 -12.32 -6.65
CA SER A 117 -0.38 -11.08 -6.77
C SER A 117 -1.26 -9.83 -6.65
N VAL A 118 -0.75 -8.84 -5.91
CA VAL A 118 -1.33 -7.51 -5.75
C VAL A 118 -0.30 -6.47 -6.16
N TYR A 119 -0.79 -5.38 -6.74
CA TYR A 119 0.02 -4.21 -7.07
C TYR A 119 -0.20 -3.12 -6.03
N LEU A 120 0.89 -2.65 -5.45
CA LEU A 120 0.92 -1.55 -4.49
C LEU A 120 1.42 -0.31 -5.20
N LEU A 121 0.65 0.78 -5.11
CA LEU A 121 1.08 2.11 -5.53
C LEU A 121 1.46 2.90 -4.26
N LEU A 122 2.75 3.20 -4.12
CA LEU A 122 3.28 3.98 -3.01
C LEU A 122 3.56 5.39 -3.49
N GLU A 123 3.04 6.39 -2.79
CA GLU A 123 3.20 7.80 -3.12
C GLU A 123 3.74 8.57 -1.93
N THR A 124 4.68 9.47 -2.19
CA THR A 124 5.24 10.37 -1.18
C THR A 124 5.63 11.70 -1.79
N GLU A 125 5.58 12.76 -1.00
CA GLU A 125 6.05 14.08 -1.40
C GLU A 125 7.55 14.05 -1.75
N THR A 126 7.96 14.88 -2.71
CA THR A 126 9.37 15.03 -3.12
C THR A 126 10.20 15.82 -2.12
N VAL A 127 9.56 16.59 -1.25
CA VAL A 127 10.24 17.43 -0.26
C VAL A 127 10.51 16.58 0.98
N PRO A 128 11.79 16.33 1.32
CA PRO A 128 12.11 15.55 2.50
C PRO A 128 11.70 16.32 3.75
N THR A 129 10.86 15.70 4.58
CA THR A 129 10.62 16.20 5.93
C THR A 129 11.85 15.90 6.78
N MET A 130 12.60 16.95 7.16
CA MET A 130 13.79 16.86 8.01
C MET A 130 13.39 16.54 9.45
N ASN A 131 12.96 15.31 9.70
CA ASN A 131 12.61 14.84 11.03
C ASN A 131 13.71 13.91 11.53
N GLU A 132 14.27 14.18 12.70
CA GLU A 132 15.44 13.44 13.24
C GLU A 132 15.12 11.96 13.53
N ASN A 133 13.84 11.57 13.54
CA ASN A 133 13.35 10.20 13.71
C ASN A 133 13.01 9.48 12.38
N THR A 134 13.74 9.75 11.30
CA THR A 134 13.44 9.13 10.00
C THR A 134 13.84 7.65 10.01
N MET A 135 12.86 6.76 9.87
CA MET A 135 13.08 5.33 9.67
C MET A 135 13.38 5.07 8.19
N GLN A 136 14.49 4.39 7.91
CA GLN A 136 14.78 3.92 6.55
C GLN A 136 13.99 2.63 6.30
N LEU A 137 13.18 2.63 5.24
CA LEU A 137 12.39 1.48 4.82
C LEU A 137 12.96 0.93 3.51
N LEU A 138 13.32 -0.35 3.50
CA LEU A 138 13.70 -1.07 2.28
C LEU A 138 12.43 -1.59 1.61
N ILE A 139 12.07 -1.02 0.47
CA ILE A 139 10.84 -1.37 -0.26
C ILE A 139 10.88 -2.79 -0.83
N GLU A 140 12.08 -3.32 -1.08
CA GLU A 140 12.34 -4.67 -1.57
C GLU A 140 11.91 -5.75 -0.56
N GLY A 141 11.78 -5.39 0.72
CA GLY A 141 11.26 -6.28 1.76
C GLY A 141 9.73 -6.48 1.69
N TYR A 142 9.03 -5.71 0.87
CA TYR A 142 7.56 -5.70 0.76
C TYR A 142 7.04 -6.08 -0.63
N GLY A 143 7.93 -6.41 -1.57
CA GLY A 143 7.53 -6.85 -2.91
C GLY A 143 8.64 -6.68 -3.94
N GLU A 144 8.36 -7.12 -5.17
CA GLU A 144 9.18 -6.87 -6.34
C GLU A 144 8.91 -5.46 -6.88
N PRO A 145 9.90 -4.55 -6.91
CA PRO A 145 9.72 -3.24 -7.48
C PRO A 145 9.60 -3.32 -9.01
N ILE A 146 8.54 -2.73 -9.57
CA ILE A 146 8.19 -2.84 -10.99
C ILE A 146 8.60 -1.59 -11.75
N ALA A 147 8.13 -0.43 -11.29
CA ALA A 147 8.42 0.85 -11.91
C ALA A 147 8.32 1.99 -10.90
N TRP A 148 8.96 3.10 -11.22
CA TRP A 148 8.88 4.34 -10.44
C TRP A 148 8.75 5.56 -11.36
N LYS A 149 8.20 6.63 -10.82
CA LYS A 149 8.04 7.91 -11.50
C LYS A 149 8.20 9.05 -10.50
N VAL A 150 8.72 10.17 -10.97
CA VAL A 150 8.78 11.42 -10.21
C VAL A 150 8.16 12.52 -11.06
N ASP A 151 7.04 13.06 -10.59
CA ASP A 151 6.36 14.23 -11.17
C ASP A 151 6.16 15.30 -10.08
N SER A 152 4.91 15.55 -9.66
CA SER A 152 4.55 16.38 -8.49
C SER A 152 4.91 15.70 -7.16
N HIS A 153 4.94 14.36 -7.16
CA HIS A 153 5.31 13.50 -6.05
C HIS A 153 6.11 12.31 -6.58
N ILE A 154 6.75 11.57 -5.68
CA ILE A 154 7.44 10.32 -5.98
C ILE A 154 6.42 9.20 -5.90
N ALA A 155 6.36 8.37 -6.93
CA ALA A 155 5.51 7.20 -6.97
C ALA A 155 6.30 5.94 -7.32
N VAL A 156 6.02 4.83 -6.63
CA VAL A 156 6.65 3.53 -6.84
C VAL A 156 5.57 2.46 -6.90
N ILE A 157 5.67 1.57 -7.89
CA ILE A 157 4.82 0.39 -8.02
C ILE A 157 5.59 -0.84 -7.57
N LEU A 158 5.05 -1.54 -6.59
CA LEU A 158 5.52 -2.84 -6.14
C LEU A 158 4.51 -3.92 -6.51
N LYS A 159 5.00 -5.08 -6.93
CA LYS A 159 4.21 -6.31 -7.00
C LYS A 159 4.46 -7.06 -5.69
N SER A 160 3.41 -7.42 -4.98
CA SER A 160 3.46 -8.18 -3.73
C SER A 160 2.51 -9.37 -3.81
N ASP A 161 2.58 -10.28 -2.86
CA ASP A 161 1.53 -11.24 -2.58
C ASP A 161 0.66 -10.74 -1.43
N ILE A 162 -0.51 -11.34 -1.28
CA ILE A 162 -1.45 -11.00 -0.19
C ILE A 162 -1.03 -11.68 1.12
N ARG A 163 -0.20 -12.73 1.13
CA ARG A 163 -0.08 -13.70 2.23
C ARG A 163 0.49 -13.17 3.55
#